data_AF-A0A392RZF7-F1
#
_entry.id   AF-A0A392RZF7-F1
#
_cell.length_a   1.000
_cell.length_b   1.000
_cell.length_c   1.000
_cell.angle_alpha   90.00
_cell.angle_beta   90.00
_cell.angle_gamma   90.00
#
_symmetry.space_group_name_H-M   'P 1'
#
loop_
_entity.id
_entity.type
_entity.pdbx_description
1 polymer ?
#
loop_
_entity_poly.entity_id
_entity_poly.type
_entity_poly.pdbx_seq_one_letter_code
_entity_poly.pdbx_strand_id
1 'polypeptide(L)' 'MVWSTDEKVMAKFGWELYTSKDNGIDFIENIAPDFQWCKAICLNDRAIGSIMIFSSLPYNYDKSREKSAELSYVIGSKYW' A
#
# COMPACT_ATOMS: atom_id res chain seq x y z
N MET A 1 9.81 -5.10 1.31
CA MET A 1 9.47 -3.75 0.79
C MET A 1 10.06 -2.74 1.77
N VAL A 2 10.75 -1.68 1.35
CA VAL A 2 11.47 -0.80 2.30
C VAL A 2 10.52 -0.03 3.21
N TRP A 3 9.40 0.43 2.67
CA TRP A 3 8.41 1.21 3.42
C TRP A 3 7.74 0.41 4.55
N SER A 4 7.56 -0.90 4.39
CA SER A 4 6.86 -1.76 5.37
C SER A 4 7.70 -2.08 6.62
N THR A 5 9.01 -1.82 6.56
CA THR A 5 9.96 -1.96 7.68
C THR A 5 10.35 -0.61 8.29
N ASP A 6 9.82 0.49 7.77
CA ASP A 6 10.18 1.85 8.19
C ASP A 6 9.24 2.32 9.30
N GLU A 7 9.75 2.39 10.53
CA GLU A 7 8.99 2.80 11.71
C GLU A 7 8.28 4.15 11.55
N LYS A 8 8.92 5.12 10.89
CA LYS A 8 8.33 6.46 10.70
C LYS A 8 7.14 6.40 9.75
N VAL A 9 7.22 5.53 8.74
CA VAL A 9 6.14 5.33 7.77
C VAL A 9 5.01 4.55 8.43
N MET A 10 5.30 3.41 9.02
CA MET A 10 4.29 2.52 9.59
C MET A 10 3.53 3.16 10.75
N ALA A 11 4.20 3.94 11.60
CA ALA A 11 3.55 4.70 12.68
C ALA A 11 2.51 5.72 12.17
N LYS A 12 2.71 6.32 10.98
CA LYS A 12 1.73 7.25 10.40
C LYS A 12 0.45 6.55 9.93
N PHE A 13 0.55 5.29 9.52
CA PHE A 13 -0.59 4.49 9.08
C PHE A 13 -1.21 3.66 10.23
N GLY A 14 -0.56 3.64 11.40
CA GLY A 14 -0.97 2.77 12.52
C GLY A 14 -0.81 1.28 12.22
N TRP A 15 0.08 0.93 11.29
CA TRP A 15 0.29 -0.45 10.84
C TRP A 15 1.47 -1.09 11.59
N GLU A 16 1.41 -2.40 11.77
CA GLU A 16 2.52 -3.18 12.32
C GLU A 16 3.65 -3.34 11.29
N LEU A 17 4.90 -3.30 11.77
CA LEU A 17 6.07 -3.50 10.92
C LEU A 17 6.09 -4.90 10.32
N TYR A 18 6.49 -4.99 9.06
CA TYR A 18 6.73 -6.28 8.42
C TYR A 18 8.16 -6.69 8.70
N THR A 19 8.36 -7.53 9.72
CA THR A 19 9.69 -7.89 10.23
C THR A 19 10.27 -9.14 9.59
N SER A 20 9.49 -9.87 8.79
CA SER A 20 9.87 -11.14 8.18
C SER A 20 9.61 -11.17 6.67
N LYS A 21 10.21 -12.15 5.99
CA LYS A 21 9.88 -12.48 4.60
C LYS A 21 8.41 -12.91 4.46
N ASP A 22 7.91 -13.67 5.43
CA ASP A 22 6.57 -14.23 5.41
C ASP A 22 5.50 -13.13 5.48
N ASN A 23 5.70 -12.08 6.28
CA ASN A 23 4.81 -10.91 6.30
C ASN A 23 4.76 -10.22 4.92
N GLY A 24 5.88 -10.22 4.19
CA GLY A 24 5.94 -9.69 2.83
C GLY A 24 5.20 -10.55 1.82
N ILE A 25 5.24 -11.88 1.96
CA ILE A 25 4.49 -12.81 1.13
C ILE A 25 3.00 -12.68 1.42
N ASP A 26 2.61 -12.67 2.70
CA ASP A 26 1.24 -12.50 3.15
C ASP A 26 0.60 -11.22 2.59
N PHE A 27 1.32 -10.11 2.59
CA PHE A 27 0.85 -8.89 1.94
C PHE A 27 0.58 -9.09 0.44
N ILE A 28 1.45 -9.77 -0.29
CA ILE A 28 1.28 -9.96 -1.74
C ILE A 28 0.12 -10.92 -2.04
N GLU A 29 -0.02 -11.98 -1.24
CA GLU A 29 -1.00 -13.04 -1.49
C GLU A 29 -2.39 -12.70 -0.96
N ASN A 30 -2.47 -11.99 0.18
CA ASN A 30 -3.73 -11.81 0.90
C ASN A 30 -4.20 -10.36 1.00
N ILE A 31 -3.31 -9.36 0.91
CA ILE A 31 -3.69 -7.94 1.05
C ILE A 31 -3.71 -7.23 -0.31
N ALA A 32 -2.69 -7.43 -1.14
CA ALA A 32 -2.57 -6.81 -2.45
C ALA A 32 -3.76 -7.08 -3.40
N PRO A 33 -4.42 -8.26 -3.37
CA PRO A 33 -5.60 -8.53 -4.19
C PRO A 33 -6.86 -7.75 -3.79
N ASP A 34 -6.93 -7.24 -2.56
CA ASP A 34 -8.09 -6.44 -2.10
C ASP A 34 -8.14 -5.06 -2.77
N PHE A 35 -7.00 -4.58 -3.29
CA PHE A 35 -6.94 -3.36 -4.09
C PHE A 35 -7.31 -3.66 -5.55
N GLN A 36 -8.02 -2.72 -6.19
CA GLN A 36 -8.29 -2.81 -7.63
C GLN A 36 -7.00 -2.81 -8.46
N TRP A 37 -5.97 -2.10 -7.97
CA TRP A 37 -4.64 -2.10 -8.55
C TRP A 37 -3.61 -1.85 -7.45
N CYS A 38 -2.64 -2.74 -7.31
CA CYS A 38 -1.51 -2.59 -6.40
C CYS A 38 -0.21 -2.89 -7.14
N LYS A 39 0.74 -1.94 -7.12
CA LYS A 39 2.05 -2.09 -7.77
C LYS A 39 3.17 -1.61 -6.86
N ALA A 40 4.28 -2.35 -6.89
CA ALA A 40 5.50 -1.92 -6.25
C ALA A 40 6.13 -0.73 -6.99
N ILE A 41 6.65 0.23 -6.23
CA ILE A 41 7.54 1.27 -6.75
C ILE A 41 8.97 0.77 -6.55
N CYS A 42 9.68 0.54 -7.65
CA CYS A 42 11.02 -0.04 -7.64
C CYS A 42 12.08 1.00 -8.05
N LEU A 43 13.20 1.01 -7.33
CA LEU A 43 14.41 1.75 -7.68
C LEU A 43 15.60 0.80 -7.54
N ASN A 44 16.35 0.59 -8.62
CA ASN A 44 17.49 -0.33 -8.68
C ASN A 44 17.11 -1.74 -8.17
N ASP A 45 16.06 -2.32 -8.73
CA ASP A 45 15.49 -3.65 -8.37
C ASP A 45 15.06 -3.81 -6.90
N ARG A 46 14.95 -2.70 -6.17
CA ARG A 46 14.48 -2.68 -4.79
C ARG A 46 13.11 -2.04 -4.71
N ALA A 47 12.13 -2.76 -4.17
CA ALA A 47 10.81 -2.20 -3.86
C ALA A 47 10.91 -1.20 -2.70
N ILE A 48 10.87 0.10 -3.04
CA ILE A 48 10.99 1.21 -2.10
C ILE A 48 9.64 1.74 -1.62
N GLY A 49 8.59 1.47 -2.39
CA GLY A 49 7.24 1.96 -2.15
C GLY A 49 6.17 1.05 -2.74
N SER A 50 4.91 1.45 -2.58
CA SER A 50 3.75 0.85 -3.23
C SER A 50 2.79 1.95 -3.69
N ILE A 51 2.11 1.73 -4.80
CA ILE A 51 1.00 2.54 -5.30
C ILE A 51 -0.24 1.66 -5.37
N MET A 52 -1.34 2.14 -4.82
CA MET A 52 -2.57 1.39 -4.62
C MET A 52 -3.77 2.21 -5.10
N ILE A 53 -4.69 1.56 -5.79
CA ILE A 53 -5.98 2.12 -6.18
C ILE A 53 -7.08 1.32 -5.50
N PHE A 54 -7.94 2.04 -4.79
CA PHE A 54 -9.13 1.51 -4.12
C PHE A 54 -10.37 1.94 -4.89
N SER A 55 -11.35 1.03 -5.01
CA SER A 55 -12.70 1.43 -5.32
C SER A 55 -13.22 2.32 -4.20
N SER A 56 -13.88 3.44 -4.51
CA SER A 56 -14.43 4.35 -3.50
C SER A 56 -15.65 3.80 -2.74
N LEU A 57 -15.87 2.47 -2.72
CA LEU A 57 -17.02 1.76 -2.16
C LEU A 57 -16.51 0.58 -1.30
N PRO A 58 -17.03 0.37 -0.08
CA PRO A 58 -18.47 0.32 0.19
C PRO A 58 -18.99 1.25 1.30
N TYR A 59 -18.16 2.08 1.93
CA TYR A 59 -18.54 2.75 3.19
C TYR A 59 -19.40 4.01 3.04
N ASN A 60 -19.47 4.60 1.84
CA ASN A 60 -20.31 5.75 1.52
C ASN A 60 -20.78 5.63 0.07
N TYR A 61 -21.95 5.03 -0.14
CA TYR A 61 -22.57 4.93 -1.47
C TYR A 61 -23.05 6.32 -1.93
N ASP A 62 -22.10 7.15 -2.34
CA ASP A 62 -22.36 8.36 -3.09
C ASP A 62 -22.33 8.02 -4.58
N LYS A 63 -23.50 8.05 -5.23
CA LYS A 63 -23.65 7.78 -6.66
C LYS A 63 -22.77 8.69 -7.53
N SER A 64 -22.41 9.88 -7.05
CA SER A 64 -21.50 10.78 -7.78
C SER A 64 -20.08 10.24 -7.87
N ARG A 65 -19.67 9.36 -6.95
CA ARG A 65 -18.34 8.74 -6.89
C ARG A 65 -18.30 7.34 -7.50
N GLU A 66 -19.37 6.87 -8.14
CA GLU A 66 -19.45 5.52 -8.74
C GLU A 66 -18.34 5.25 -9.78
N LYS A 67 -17.86 6.30 -10.46
CA LYS A 67 -16.77 6.22 -11.45
C LYS A 67 -15.43 6.74 -10.91
N SER A 68 -15.34 6.94 -9.60
CA SER A 68 -14.14 7.45 -8.94
C SER A 68 -13.36 6.32 -8.29
N ALA A 69 -12.06 6.51 -8.16
CA ALA A 69 -11.19 5.61 -7.43
C ALA A 69 -10.26 6.44 -6.54
N GLU A 70 -9.82 5.87 -5.43
CA GLU A 70 -8.90 6.53 -4.51
C GLU A 70 -7.49 6.04 -4.79
N LEU A 71 -6.60 6.98 -5.10
CA LEU A 71 -5.19 6.70 -5.32
C LEU A 71 -4.42 6.97 -4.04
N SER A 72 -3.70 5.97 -3.54
CA SER A 72 -2.77 6.10 -2.41
C SER A 72 -1.39 5.61 -2.81
N TYR A 73 -0.37 6.16 -2.16
CA TYR A 73 0.99 5.64 -2.29
C TYR A 73 1.70 5.69 -0.93
N VAL A 74 2.72 4.85 -0.81
CA VAL A 74 3.60 4.79 0.35
C VAL A 74 5.02 4.59 -0.14
N ILE A 75 5.99 5.28 0.47
CA ILE A 75 7.41 5.17 0.15
C ILE A 75 8.22 5.22 1.45
N GLY A 76 9.34 4.51 1.50
CA GLY A 76 10.25 4.57 2.66
C GLY A 76 10.72 6.01 2.91
N SER A 77 10.81 6.42 4.18
CA SER A 77 11.07 7.80 4.59
C SER A 77 12.37 8.38 4.06
N LYS A 78 13.35 7.53 3.74
CA LYS A 78 14.64 7.92 3.16
C LYS A 78 14.60 8.28 1.66
N TYR A 79 13.47 8.05 1.00
CA TYR A 79 13.27 8.30 -0.44
C TYR A 79 12.24 9.39 -0.71
N TRP A 80 11.77 10.06 0.35
CA TRP A 80 10.98 11.27 0.29
C TRP A 80 11.92 12.48 0.29
#